data_AF-A0A392M249-F1
#
_entry.id   AF-A0A392M249-F1
#
_cell.length_a   1.000
_cell.length_b   1.000
_cell.length_c   1.000
_cell.angle_alpha   90.00
_cell.angle_beta   90.00
_cell.angle_gamma   90.00
#
_symmetry.space_group_name_H-M   'P 1'
#
loop_
_entity.id
_entity.type
_entity.pdbx_description
1 polymer ?
#
loop_
_entity_poly.entity_id
_entity_poly.type
_entity_poly.pdbx_seq_one_letter_code
_entity_poly.pdbx_strand_id
1 'polypeptide(L)'
;DSPEVHTNTAETLCAITRFAPAGLSAKISSPSFIGRLFSHALEDSRPKSVLVNSLSICISLLDPRRISFGAYHSYNRQMTNGSTVTANPETIEGMLESLGDLLKLLDVSSAENLLPTTYGKLQPPLGKHRLKIVEFISVLLTVGSEAAEKKLIDYEAVQRIINLFFEYPYNNFLHHHVENIIISCLESKSSSLQEHILRDCDFVGKIIQAEKHLTLEAGTNKPTSPAEGKSPPRIGSIGHLTRISNKLIQLGNTNSVIQEHLQGISEWTDWYMNVLSNRNAVGNVSQWACGYVVFLDLHVFLFHG
;
A
#
# COMPACT_ATOMS: atom_id res chain seq x y z
N ASP A 1 -5.23 -4.13 -30.79
CA ASP A 1 -4.80 -3.63 -29.47
C ASP A 1 -5.93 -3.95 -28.49
N SER A 2 -5.93 -5.14 -27.86
CA SER A 2 -7.02 -5.62 -26.99
C SER A 2 -6.50 -5.95 -25.59
N PRO A 3 -7.31 -5.72 -24.52
CA PRO A 3 -6.90 -6.05 -23.15
C PRO A 3 -6.53 -7.52 -22.92
N GLU A 4 -7.18 -8.47 -23.61
CA GLU A 4 -6.83 -9.90 -23.48
C GLU A 4 -5.43 -10.16 -24.05
N VAL A 5 -5.08 -9.56 -25.20
CA VAL A 5 -3.75 -9.73 -25.81
C VAL A 5 -2.65 -9.22 -24.90
N HIS A 6 -2.85 -8.07 -24.23
CA HIS A 6 -1.85 -7.55 -23.28
C HIS A 6 -1.68 -8.43 -22.07
N THR A 7 -2.80 -8.94 -21.54
CA THR A 7 -2.79 -9.87 -20.40
C THR A 7 -2.02 -11.14 -20.76
N ASN A 8 -2.38 -11.79 -21.85
CA ASN A 8 -1.70 -13.01 -22.32
C ASN A 8 -0.20 -12.78 -22.58
N THR A 9 0.14 -11.62 -23.15
CA THR A 9 1.55 -11.24 -23.40
C THR A 9 2.32 -11.08 -22.09
N ALA A 10 1.75 -10.35 -21.12
CA ALA A 10 2.39 -10.17 -19.81
C ALA A 10 2.47 -11.48 -19.02
N GLU A 11 1.45 -12.33 -19.06
CA GLU A 11 1.49 -13.66 -18.46
C GLU A 11 2.63 -14.50 -19.03
N THR A 12 2.79 -14.49 -20.35
CA THR A 12 3.87 -15.19 -21.04
C THR A 12 5.23 -14.62 -20.63
N LEU A 13 5.40 -13.30 -20.62
CA LEU A 13 6.67 -12.67 -20.22
C LEU A 13 6.99 -12.94 -18.74
N CYS A 14 6.02 -12.89 -17.84
CA CYS A 14 6.17 -13.27 -16.43
C CYS A 14 6.50 -14.75 -16.25
N ALA A 15 5.96 -15.64 -17.09
CA ALA A 15 6.33 -17.05 -17.06
C ALA A 15 7.79 -17.24 -17.52
N ILE A 16 8.22 -16.51 -18.55
CA ILE A 16 9.59 -16.54 -19.04
C ILE A 16 10.57 -16.06 -17.96
N THR A 17 10.27 -14.98 -17.24
CA THR A 17 11.17 -14.48 -16.18
C THR A 17 11.39 -15.49 -15.05
N ARG A 18 10.43 -16.40 -14.82
CA ARG A 18 10.50 -17.42 -13.77
C ARG A 18 11.09 -18.75 -14.24
N PHE A 19 10.74 -19.19 -15.45
CA PHE A 19 10.97 -20.58 -15.89
C PHE A 19 11.93 -20.71 -17.08
N ALA A 20 12.26 -19.62 -17.78
CA ALA A 20 13.07 -19.72 -18.99
C ALA A 20 14.58 -19.83 -18.69
N PRO A 21 15.37 -20.31 -19.67
CA PRO A 21 16.83 -20.34 -19.56
C PRO A 21 17.42 -18.94 -19.27
N ALA A 22 18.56 -18.92 -18.57
CA ALA A 22 19.20 -17.69 -18.10
C ALA A 22 19.39 -16.62 -19.19
N GLY A 23 19.72 -17.02 -20.43
CA GLY A 23 19.91 -16.08 -21.53
C GLY A 23 18.64 -15.32 -21.94
N LEU A 24 17.46 -15.95 -21.87
CA LEU A 24 16.20 -15.29 -22.20
C LEU A 24 15.72 -14.41 -21.05
N SER A 25 15.88 -14.89 -19.80
CA SER A 25 15.57 -14.11 -18.60
C SER A 25 16.44 -12.84 -18.52
N ALA A 26 17.75 -12.96 -18.79
CA ALA A 26 18.68 -11.82 -18.82
C ALA A 26 18.31 -10.76 -19.87
N LYS A 27 17.75 -11.16 -21.01
CA LYS A 27 17.31 -10.22 -22.05
C LYS A 27 16.10 -9.41 -21.61
N ILE A 28 15.14 -10.05 -20.92
CA ILE A 28 13.93 -9.39 -20.39
C ILE A 28 14.27 -8.49 -19.20
N SER A 29 15.23 -8.88 -18.35
CA SER A 29 15.69 -8.06 -17.25
C SER A 29 16.66 -6.95 -17.70
N SER A 30 17.06 -6.88 -18.97
CA SER A 30 17.99 -5.84 -19.41
C SER A 30 17.39 -4.42 -19.32
N PRO A 31 18.17 -3.39 -18.96
CA PRO A 31 17.69 -2.00 -18.89
C PRO A 31 17.06 -1.55 -20.22
N SER A 32 17.67 -1.95 -21.35
CA SER A 32 17.17 -1.62 -22.70
C SER A 32 15.80 -2.22 -23.01
N PHE A 33 15.46 -3.38 -22.44
CA PHE A 33 14.13 -3.97 -22.58
C PHE A 33 13.12 -3.22 -21.72
N ILE A 34 13.48 -2.92 -20.46
CA ILE A 34 12.63 -2.18 -19.53
C ILE A 34 12.34 -0.77 -20.04
N GLY A 35 13.36 -0.04 -20.50
CA GLY A 35 13.20 1.30 -21.06
C GLY A 35 12.25 1.31 -22.27
N ARG A 36 12.38 0.34 -23.19
CA ARG A 36 11.44 0.18 -24.32
C ARG A 36 10.04 -0.21 -23.87
N LEU A 37 9.91 -1.08 -22.87
CA LEU A 37 8.63 -1.52 -22.33
C LEU A 37 7.85 -0.33 -21.74
N PHE A 38 8.50 0.52 -20.96
CA PHE A 38 7.87 1.72 -20.40
C PHE A 38 7.66 2.83 -21.42
N SER A 39 8.62 3.06 -22.32
CA SER A 39 8.44 4.02 -23.43
C SER A 39 7.18 3.69 -24.22
N HIS A 40 6.98 2.41 -24.55
CA HIS A 40 5.77 1.94 -25.22
C HIS A 40 4.53 2.08 -24.34
N ALA A 41 4.60 1.74 -23.06
CA ALA A 41 3.45 1.76 -22.15
C ALA A 41 2.97 3.17 -21.78
N LEU A 42 3.85 4.17 -21.85
CA LEU A 42 3.59 5.56 -21.49
C LEU A 42 3.15 6.43 -22.68
N GLU A 43 3.15 5.90 -23.91
CA GLU A 43 2.56 6.56 -25.08
C GLU A 43 1.08 6.90 -24.84
N ASP A 44 0.68 8.17 -25.00
CA ASP A 44 -0.71 8.64 -24.75
C ASP A 44 -1.77 7.91 -25.59
N SER A 45 -1.39 7.43 -26.78
CA SER A 45 -2.27 6.68 -27.68
C SER A 45 -2.61 5.27 -27.18
N ARG A 46 -1.88 4.75 -26.19
CA ARG A 46 -2.02 3.37 -25.72
C ARG A 46 -3.13 3.24 -24.70
N PRO A 47 -3.87 2.12 -24.72
CA PRO A 47 -4.83 1.85 -23.68
C PRO A 47 -4.12 1.61 -22.34
N LYS A 48 -4.75 2.05 -21.24
CA LYS A 48 -4.19 1.91 -19.88
C LYS A 48 -3.90 0.46 -19.47
N SER A 49 -4.46 -0.53 -20.17
CA SER A 49 -4.16 -1.96 -19.98
C SER A 49 -2.73 -2.32 -20.37
N VAL A 50 -2.09 -1.63 -21.31
CA VAL A 50 -0.67 -1.84 -21.64
C VAL A 50 0.19 -1.50 -20.43
N LEU A 51 0.00 -0.33 -19.83
CA LEU A 51 0.72 0.10 -18.63
C LEU A 51 0.52 -0.86 -17.46
N VAL A 52 -0.72 -1.27 -17.18
CA VAL A 52 -1.02 -2.22 -16.10
C VAL A 52 -0.23 -3.52 -16.27
N ASN A 53 -0.17 -4.03 -17.51
CA ASN A 53 0.52 -5.28 -17.83
C ASN A 53 2.05 -5.13 -17.84
N SER A 54 2.57 -4.01 -18.33
CA SER A 54 4.01 -3.68 -18.22
C SER A 54 4.47 -3.62 -16.77
N LEU A 55 3.68 -2.98 -15.90
CA LEU A 55 3.97 -2.94 -14.46
C LEU A 55 3.90 -4.34 -13.82
N SER A 56 3.00 -5.22 -14.26
CA SER A 56 2.97 -6.63 -13.80
C SER A 56 4.26 -7.38 -14.14
N ILE A 57 4.81 -7.14 -15.34
CA ILE A 57 6.10 -7.72 -15.74
C ILE A 57 7.22 -7.22 -14.83
N CYS A 58 7.30 -5.90 -14.60
CA CYS A 58 8.28 -5.31 -13.70
C CYS A 58 8.14 -5.86 -12.27
N ILE A 59 6.93 -5.97 -11.73
CA ILE A 59 6.68 -6.59 -10.42
C ILE A 59 7.19 -8.03 -10.40
N SER A 60 6.96 -8.82 -11.45
CA SER A 60 7.45 -10.21 -11.52
C SER A 60 8.98 -10.31 -11.65
N LEU A 61 9.66 -9.27 -12.13
CA LEU A 61 11.13 -9.20 -12.15
C LEU A 61 11.69 -8.84 -10.76
N LEU A 62 10.99 -7.99 -10.01
CA LEU A 62 11.39 -7.57 -8.66
C LEU A 62 11.09 -8.65 -7.61
N ASP A 63 9.98 -9.36 -7.74
CA ASP A 63 9.62 -10.50 -6.88
C ASP A 63 9.14 -11.69 -7.73
N PRO A 64 10.07 -12.53 -8.24
CA PRO A 64 9.74 -13.69 -9.05
C PRO A 64 8.91 -14.76 -8.32
N ARG A 65 8.88 -14.71 -6.98
CA ARG A 65 8.12 -15.65 -6.13
C ARG A 65 6.70 -15.17 -5.91
N ARG A 66 6.37 -13.94 -6.33
CA ARG A 66 5.01 -13.40 -6.34
C ARG A 66 4.22 -14.02 -7.48
N ILE A 67 3.30 -14.92 -7.14
CA ILE A 67 2.28 -15.38 -8.08
C ILE A 67 1.23 -14.26 -8.17
N SER A 68 1.47 -13.27 -9.04
CA SER A 68 0.54 -12.17 -9.29
C SER A 68 -0.27 -12.47 -10.54
N PHE A 69 -1.30 -13.31 -10.42
CA PHE A 69 -2.33 -13.45 -11.45
C PHE A 69 -3.72 -13.36 -10.82
N GLY A 70 -4.58 -12.52 -11.41
CA GLY A 70 -5.92 -12.18 -10.94
C GLY A 70 -6.00 -10.87 -10.13
N ALA A 71 -7.01 -10.04 -10.41
CA ALA A 71 -7.23 -8.74 -9.77
C ALA A 71 -7.52 -8.79 -8.26
N TYR A 72 -7.54 -9.98 -7.65
CA TYR A 72 -8.03 -10.23 -6.29
C TYR A 72 -7.11 -11.09 -5.42
N HIS A 73 -5.96 -11.57 -5.92
CA HIS A 73 -5.12 -12.52 -5.18
C HIS A 73 -3.98 -11.89 -4.34
N SER A 74 -3.87 -10.56 -4.29
CA SER A 74 -2.90 -9.87 -3.43
C SER A 74 -3.23 -9.94 -1.93
N TYR A 75 -4.42 -10.42 -1.55
CA TYR A 75 -4.92 -10.36 -0.17
C TYR A 75 -4.43 -11.47 0.78
N ASN A 76 -3.80 -12.53 0.28
CA ASN A 76 -3.56 -13.76 1.06
C ASN A 76 -2.10 -14.15 1.27
N ARG A 77 -1.17 -13.19 1.30
CA ARG A 77 0.13 -13.42 1.94
C ARG A 77 0.38 -12.40 3.05
N GLN A 78 0.39 -12.89 4.28
CA GLN A 78 1.37 -12.44 5.26
C GLN A 78 2.73 -12.50 4.57
N MET A 79 3.42 -11.36 4.47
CA MET A 79 4.81 -11.31 4.02
C MET A 79 5.63 -12.18 4.99
N THR A 80 5.79 -13.46 4.64
CA THR A 80 6.72 -14.33 5.33
C THR A 80 8.10 -13.83 4.97
N ASN A 81 8.76 -13.17 5.93
CA ASN A 81 10.19 -12.89 5.90
C ASN A 81 10.93 -14.16 5.46
N GLY A 82 11.52 -14.15 4.27
CA GLY A 82 12.26 -15.31 3.79
C GLY A 82 12.80 -15.12 2.39
N SER A 83 14.12 -15.03 2.27
CA SER A 83 14.96 -15.11 1.07
C SER A 83 14.83 -13.94 0.07
N THR A 84 15.81 -13.04 0.08
CA THR A 84 16.01 -12.01 -0.94
C THR A 84 16.42 -12.67 -2.26
N VAL A 85 15.51 -12.79 -3.21
CA VAL A 85 15.94 -12.83 -4.62
C VAL A 85 16.36 -11.39 -4.90
N THR A 86 17.66 -11.12 -4.89
CA THR A 86 18.18 -9.79 -5.17
C THR A 86 17.87 -9.48 -6.63
N ALA A 87 16.90 -8.57 -6.85
CA ALA A 87 16.60 -8.08 -8.18
C ALA A 87 17.86 -7.45 -8.78
N ASN A 88 18.07 -7.67 -10.07
CA ASN A 88 19.29 -7.24 -10.73
C ASN A 88 19.42 -5.69 -10.71
N PRO A 89 20.52 -5.11 -10.19
CA PRO A 89 20.66 -3.66 -10.05
C PRO A 89 20.44 -2.87 -11.35
N GLU A 90 20.96 -3.34 -12.49
CA GLU A 90 20.77 -2.61 -13.75
C GLU A 90 19.30 -2.64 -14.20
N THR A 91 18.58 -3.73 -13.90
CA THR A 91 17.13 -3.79 -14.15
C THR A 91 16.39 -2.72 -13.35
N ILE A 92 16.77 -2.54 -12.08
CA ILE A 92 16.18 -1.51 -11.21
C ILE A 92 16.47 -0.13 -11.79
N GLU A 93 17.72 0.15 -12.18
CA GLU A 93 18.08 1.42 -12.82
C GLU A 93 17.20 1.71 -14.05
N GLY A 94 17.02 0.73 -14.94
CA GLY A 94 16.14 0.88 -16.10
C GLY A 94 14.67 1.13 -15.74
N MET A 95 14.18 0.60 -14.61
CA MET A 95 12.84 0.93 -14.11
C MET A 95 12.77 2.36 -13.53
N LEU A 96 13.84 2.81 -12.87
CA LEU A 96 13.92 4.14 -12.26
C LEU A 96 13.99 5.27 -13.28
N GLU A 97 14.49 5.01 -14.50
CA GLU A 97 14.46 5.98 -15.61
C GLU A 97 13.02 6.46 -15.92
N SER A 98 12.03 5.57 -15.80
CA SER A 98 10.62 5.86 -16.09
C SER A 98 9.82 6.27 -14.84
N LEU A 99 10.43 6.28 -13.65
CA LEU A 99 9.72 6.52 -12.38
C LEU A 99 9.05 7.90 -12.36
N GLY A 100 9.74 8.95 -12.85
CA GLY A 100 9.18 10.30 -12.87
C GLY A 100 7.89 10.38 -13.68
N ASP A 101 7.83 9.74 -14.85
CA ASP A 101 6.63 9.73 -15.69
C ASP A 101 5.51 8.87 -15.11
N LEU A 102 5.85 7.75 -14.45
CA LEU A 102 4.87 6.97 -13.69
C LEU A 102 4.25 7.79 -12.54
N LEU A 103 5.05 8.59 -11.83
CA LEU A 103 4.56 9.41 -10.72
C LEU A 103 3.63 10.54 -11.20
N LYS A 104 3.90 11.16 -12.35
CA LYS A 104 2.97 12.13 -12.97
C LYS A 104 1.58 11.54 -13.22
N LEU A 105 1.48 10.24 -13.53
CA LEU A 105 0.18 9.58 -13.70
C LEU A 105 -0.60 9.44 -12.40
N LEU A 106 0.03 9.56 -11.23
CA LEU A 106 -0.65 9.63 -9.94
C LEU A 106 -1.33 10.98 -9.71
N ASP A 107 -1.04 12.00 -10.52
CA ASP A 107 -1.73 13.28 -10.45
C ASP A 107 -3.17 13.16 -10.93
N VAL A 108 -4.07 13.56 -10.03
CA VAL A 108 -5.51 13.42 -10.17
C VAL A 108 -6.07 14.79 -10.58
N SER A 109 -5.76 15.22 -11.81
CA SER A 109 -6.21 16.55 -12.31
C SER A 109 -7.36 16.50 -13.31
N SER A 110 -7.70 15.35 -13.89
CA SER A 110 -8.76 15.25 -14.90
C SER A 110 -10.11 14.85 -14.29
N ALA A 111 -11.09 15.75 -14.45
CA ALA A 111 -12.41 15.68 -13.81
C ALA A 111 -13.45 14.80 -14.54
N GLU A 112 -13.05 14.04 -15.56
CA GLU A 112 -14.03 13.57 -16.56
C GLU A 112 -14.85 12.36 -16.12
N ASN A 113 -14.31 11.48 -15.26
CA ASN A 113 -14.99 10.23 -14.92
C ASN A 113 -15.62 10.33 -13.52
N LEU A 114 -16.95 10.34 -13.45
CA LEU A 114 -17.70 10.23 -12.20
C LEU A 114 -18.11 8.77 -11.99
N LEU A 115 -17.78 8.21 -10.82
CA LEU A 115 -18.23 6.89 -10.40
C LEU A 115 -19.17 7.03 -9.19
N PRO A 116 -20.48 6.77 -9.35
CA PRO A 116 -21.40 6.70 -8.22
C PRO A 116 -21.07 5.50 -7.32
N THR A 117 -21.16 5.68 -6.02
CA THR A 117 -20.90 4.64 -5.01
C THR A 117 -22.01 4.64 -3.97
N THR A 118 -22.02 3.62 -3.10
CA THR A 118 -23.01 3.52 -2.00
C THR A 118 -22.90 4.66 -0.99
N TYR A 119 -21.70 5.24 -0.83
CA TYR A 119 -21.43 6.35 0.07
C TYR A 119 -21.54 7.74 -0.59
N GLY A 120 -21.64 7.82 -1.92
CA GLY A 120 -21.68 9.08 -2.66
C GLY A 120 -21.08 8.97 -4.05
N LYS A 121 -19.99 9.69 -4.31
CA LYS A 121 -19.31 9.68 -5.61
C LYS A 121 -17.80 9.72 -5.48
N LEU A 122 -17.13 9.18 -6.50
CA LEU A 122 -15.71 9.32 -6.75
C LEU A 122 -15.50 10.09 -8.07
N GLN A 123 -14.80 11.21 -8.02
CA GLN A 123 -14.54 12.05 -9.19
C GLN A 123 -13.14 12.71 -9.11
N PRO A 124 -12.16 12.23 -9.90
CA PRO A 124 -12.20 10.98 -10.66
C PRO A 124 -12.00 9.75 -9.76
N PRO A 125 -12.40 8.54 -10.21
CA PRO A 125 -11.94 7.31 -9.59
C PRO A 125 -10.42 7.14 -9.79
N LEU A 126 -9.75 6.54 -8.79
CA LEU A 126 -8.31 6.27 -8.85
C LEU A 126 -7.90 5.53 -10.13
N GLY A 127 -8.65 4.49 -10.49
CA GLY A 127 -8.43 3.67 -11.67
C GLY A 127 -7.35 2.59 -11.47
N LYS A 128 -7.45 1.51 -12.26
CA LYS A 128 -6.59 0.32 -12.13
C LYS A 128 -5.11 0.62 -12.39
N HIS A 129 -4.80 1.51 -13.33
CA HIS A 129 -3.43 1.85 -13.69
C HIS A 129 -2.70 2.60 -12.57
N ARG A 130 -3.34 3.59 -11.94
CA ARG A 130 -2.75 4.29 -10.78
C ARG A 130 -2.56 3.36 -9.59
N LEU A 131 -3.55 2.52 -9.30
CA LEU A 131 -3.42 1.50 -8.26
C LEU A 131 -2.25 0.55 -8.54
N LYS A 132 -2.04 0.17 -9.81
CA LYS A 132 -0.92 -0.68 -10.22
C LYS A 132 0.45 -0.01 -10.07
N ILE A 133 0.53 1.31 -10.27
CA ILE A 133 1.75 2.09 -10.01
C ILE A 133 2.08 2.06 -8.50
N VAL A 134 1.08 2.26 -7.64
CA VAL A 134 1.28 2.17 -6.18
C VAL A 134 1.71 0.76 -5.76
N GLU A 135 1.12 -0.28 -6.37
CA GLU A 135 1.58 -1.67 -6.15
C GLU A 135 3.04 -1.87 -6.58
N PHE A 136 3.43 -1.35 -7.74
CA PHE A 136 4.80 -1.44 -8.24
C PHE A 136 5.79 -0.78 -7.27
N ILE A 137 5.49 0.42 -6.78
CA ILE A 137 6.32 1.14 -5.80
C ILE A 137 6.41 0.35 -4.49
N SER A 138 5.30 -0.24 -4.04
CA SER A 138 5.29 -1.13 -2.86
C SER A 138 6.28 -2.27 -3.01
N VAL A 139 6.32 -2.94 -4.17
CA VAL A 139 7.28 -4.03 -4.41
C VAL A 139 8.71 -3.51 -4.56
N LEU A 140 8.90 -2.38 -5.26
CA LEU A 140 10.22 -1.77 -5.45
C LEU A 140 10.90 -1.46 -4.12
N LEU A 141 10.16 -0.96 -3.13
CA LEU A 141 10.69 -0.70 -1.78
C LEU A 141 11.13 -1.98 -1.05
N THR A 142 10.45 -3.12 -1.26
CA THR A 142 10.85 -4.38 -0.62
C THR A 142 12.20 -4.92 -1.08
N VAL A 143 12.70 -4.43 -2.22
CA VAL A 143 14.03 -4.78 -2.75
C VAL A 143 15.15 -4.16 -1.90
N GLY A 144 14.89 -3.03 -1.24
CA GLY A 144 15.89 -2.32 -0.43
C GLY A 144 17.04 -1.71 -1.24
N SER A 145 16.75 -1.24 -2.47
CA SER A 145 17.74 -0.57 -3.31
C SER A 145 17.90 0.89 -2.90
N GLU A 146 19.11 1.28 -2.47
CA GLU A 146 19.43 2.67 -2.09
C GLU A 146 19.14 3.67 -3.21
N ALA A 147 19.41 3.29 -4.47
CA ALA A 147 19.13 4.12 -5.64
C ALA A 147 17.62 4.37 -5.81
N ALA A 148 16.80 3.34 -5.57
CA ALA A 148 15.35 3.45 -5.63
C ALA A 148 14.80 4.32 -4.49
N GLU A 149 15.27 4.09 -3.25
CA GLU A 149 14.86 4.89 -2.08
C GLU A 149 15.20 6.36 -2.27
N LYS A 150 16.43 6.68 -2.72
CA LYS A 150 16.84 8.05 -3.02
C LYS A 150 15.93 8.70 -4.07
N LYS A 151 15.65 8.01 -5.18
CA LYS A 151 14.76 8.54 -6.22
C LYS A 151 13.33 8.77 -5.73
N LEU A 152 12.83 7.90 -4.84
CA LEU A 152 11.50 8.08 -4.26
C LEU A 152 11.43 9.32 -3.35
N ILE A 153 12.51 9.63 -2.62
CA ILE A 153 12.64 10.86 -1.83
C ILE A 153 12.72 12.07 -2.77
N ASP A 154 13.61 12.03 -3.76
CA ASP A 154 13.84 13.14 -4.72
C ASP A 154 12.55 13.57 -5.45
N TYR A 155 11.64 12.61 -5.69
CA TYR A 155 10.34 12.87 -6.34
C TYR A 155 9.16 13.05 -5.37
N GLU A 156 9.40 13.06 -4.05
CA GLU A 156 8.35 13.11 -3.02
C GLU A 156 7.24 12.04 -3.23
N ALA A 157 7.63 10.87 -3.74
CA ALA A 157 6.70 9.84 -4.19
C ALA A 157 5.85 9.30 -3.04
N VAL A 158 6.47 9.11 -1.87
CA VAL A 158 5.81 8.60 -0.66
C VAL A 158 4.78 9.62 -0.17
N GLN A 159 5.11 10.91 -0.18
CA GLN A 159 4.17 11.98 0.19
C GLN A 159 2.93 11.98 -0.72
N ARG A 160 3.12 11.86 -2.05
CA ARG A 160 2.01 11.79 -3.01
C ARG A 160 1.11 10.57 -2.74
N ILE A 161 1.70 9.41 -2.48
CA ILE A 161 0.98 8.16 -2.19
C ILE A 161 0.21 8.23 -0.86
N ILE A 162 0.79 8.85 0.16
CA ILE A 162 0.11 9.12 1.44
C ILE A 162 -1.10 10.05 1.20
N ASN A 163 -0.99 11.06 0.34
CA ASN A 163 -2.14 11.91 0.02
C ASN A 163 -3.26 11.13 -0.66
N LEU A 164 -2.93 10.23 -1.61
CA LEU A 164 -3.93 9.34 -2.23
C LEU A 164 -4.65 8.46 -1.18
N PHE A 165 -3.94 7.96 -0.17
CA PHE A 165 -4.54 7.15 0.91
C PHE A 165 -5.72 7.86 1.59
N PHE A 166 -5.56 9.17 1.87
CA PHE A 166 -6.58 9.99 2.51
C PHE A 166 -7.61 10.55 1.53
N GLU A 167 -7.25 10.78 0.27
CA GLU A 167 -8.17 11.21 -0.80
C GLU A 167 -9.19 10.12 -1.19
N TYR A 168 -8.81 8.84 -1.05
CA TYR A 168 -9.64 7.66 -1.34
C TYR A 168 -9.91 6.81 -0.08
N PRO A 169 -10.67 7.30 0.91
CA PRO A 169 -10.84 6.70 2.25
C PRO A 169 -11.58 5.37 2.29
N TYR A 170 -12.07 4.86 1.16
CA TYR A 170 -12.75 3.55 1.04
C TYR A 170 -12.09 2.61 0.03
N ASN A 171 -10.87 2.89 -0.42
CA ASN A 171 -10.16 2.03 -1.36
C ASN A 171 -9.21 1.06 -0.62
N ASN A 172 -9.75 -0.08 -0.20
CA ASN A 172 -9.00 -1.09 0.56
C ASN A 172 -7.75 -1.63 -0.18
N PHE A 173 -7.78 -1.71 -1.51
CA PHE A 173 -6.60 -2.11 -2.29
C PHE A 173 -5.48 -1.07 -2.18
N LEU A 174 -5.83 0.21 -2.34
CA LEU A 174 -4.87 1.30 -2.18
C LEU A 174 -4.29 1.29 -0.77
N HIS A 175 -5.14 1.22 0.25
CA HIS A 175 -4.70 1.24 1.65
C HIS A 175 -3.77 0.08 2.00
N HIS A 176 -4.01 -1.10 1.43
CA HIS A 176 -3.11 -2.24 1.60
C HIS A 176 -1.71 -1.97 1.01
N HIS A 177 -1.62 -1.44 -0.21
CA HIS A 177 -0.32 -1.12 -0.80
C HIS A 177 0.38 0.03 -0.06
N VAL A 178 -0.36 1.05 0.35
CA VAL A 178 0.20 2.18 1.12
C VAL A 178 0.69 1.72 2.50
N GLU A 179 -0.05 0.85 3.19
CA GLU A 179 0.40 0.25 4.45
C GLU A 179 1.74 -0.48 4.26
N ASN A 180 1.87 -1.30 3.21
CA ASN A 180 3.13 -1.98 2.92
C ASN A 180 4.26 -0.99 2.60
N ILE A 181 3.99 0.06 1.80
CA ILE A 181 4.97 1.12 1.50
C ILE A 181 5.47 1.78 2.79
N ILE A 182 4.56 2.20 3.65
CA ILE A 182 4.90 2.88 4.91
C ILE A 182 5.73 1.95 5.81
N ILE A 183 5.30 0.69 5.95
CA ILE A 183 6.05 -0.30 6.74
C ILE A 183 7.44 -0.52 6.15
N SER A 184 7.58 -0.69 4.84
CA SER A 184 8.89 -0.84 4.17
C SER A 184 9.79 0.38 4.37
N CYS A 185 9.24 1.61 4.33
CA CYS A 185 10.01 2.81 4.64
C CYS A 185 10.49 2.82 6.10
N LEU A 186 9.63 2.47 7.05
CA LEU A 186 9.97 2.44 8.48
C LEU A 186 10.97 1.32 8.84
N GLU A 187 10.92 0.21 8.12
CA GLU A 187 11.85 -0.93 8.29
C GLU A 187 13.12 -0.81 7.44
N SER A 188 13.22 0.20 6.56
CA SER A 188 14.39 0.41 5.72
C SER A 188 15.64 0.65 6.58
N LYS A 189 16.81 0.28 6.05
CA LYS A 189 18.10 0.61 6.65
C LYS A 189 18.50 2.08 6.42
N SER A 190 17.83 2.76 5.51
CA SER A 190 18.09 4.15 5.17
C SER A 190 17.45 5.10 6.18
N SER A 191 18.28 5.77 6.97
CA SER A 191 17.81 6.80 7.91
C SER A 191 17.15 7.97 7.18
N SER A 192 17.61 8.32 5.98
CA SER A 192 17.00 9.41 5.19
C SER A 192 15.58 9.07 4.75
N LEU A 193 15.30 7.81 4.39
CA LEU A 193 13.94 7.38 4.06
C LEU A 193 13.02 7.38 5.29
N GLN A 194 13.54 6.95 6.44
CA GLN A 194 12.81 7.00 7.71
C GLN A 194 12.52 8.44 8.13
N GLU A 195 13.50 9.34 8.02
CA GLU A 195 13.31 10.76 8.32
C GLU A 195 12.31 11.40 7.36
N HIS A 196 12.37 11.09 6.06
CA HIS A 196 11.44 11.60 5.06
C HIS A 196 9.98 11.24 5.39
N ILE A 197 9.71 9.98 5.78
CA ILE A 197 8.33 9.57 6.11
C ILE A 197 7.83 10.15 7.44
N LEU A 198 8.73 10.31 8.42
CA LEU A 198 8.36 10.83 9.74
C LEU A 198 8.20 12.35 9.72
N ARG A 199 9.17 13.08 9.14
CA ARG A 199 9.27 14.53 9.19
C ARG A 199 8.65 15.20 7.97
N ASP A 200 9.17 14.91 6.77
CA ASP A 200 8.72 15.61 5.56
C ASP A 200 7.27 15.24 5.20
N CYS A 201 6.93 13.96 5.32
CA CYS A 201 5.59 13.48 5.04
C CYS A 201 4.58 13.75 6.18
N ASP A 202 5.07 14.13 7.37
CA ASP A 202 4.31 14.26 8.62
C ASP A 202 3.29 13.12 8.82
N PHE A 203 3.74 11.87 8.64
CA PHE A 203 2.80 10.76 8.61
C PHE A 203 2.13 10.52 9.98
N VAL A 204 2.86 10.75 11.08
CA VAL A 204 2.33 10.64 12.45
C VAL A 204 1.28 11.73 12.72
N GLY A 205 1.54 12.98 12.31
CA GLY A 205 0.55 14.06 12.39
C GLY A 205 -0.71 13.73 11.59
N LYS A 206 -0.57 13.16 10.39
CA LYS A 206 -1.71 12.72 9.56
C LYS A 206 -2.53 11.59 10.20
N ILE A 207 -1.91 10.64 10.93
CA ILE A 207 -2.64 9.62 11.72
C ILE A 207 -3.52 10.30 12.76
N ILE A 208 -2.95 11.21 13.54
CA ILE A 208 -3.64 11.91 14.63
C ILE A 208 -4.80 12.75 14.06
N GLN A 209 -4.57 13.44 12.94
CA GLN A 209 -5.60 14.21 12.25
C GLN A 209 -6.74 13.32 11.73
N ALA A 210 -6.43 12.16 11.14
CA ALA A 210 -7.44 11.26 10.62
C ALA A 210 -8.36 10.70 11.72
N GLU A 211 -7.86 10.52 12.94
CA GLU A 211 -8.69 10.09 14.06
C GLU A 211 -9.69 11.17 14.51
N LYS A 212 -9.34 12.46 14.37
CA LYS A 212 -10.27 13.55 14.70
C LYS A 212 -11.46 13.63 13.73
N HIS A 213 -11.30 13.08 12.52
CA HIS A 213 -12.29 13.15 11.45
C HIS A 213 -12.65 11.74 10.93
N LEU A 214 -13.31 10.93 11.77
CA LEU A 214 -13.65 9.52 11.45
C LEU A 214 -14.72 9.34 10.35
N THR A 215 -15.32 10.42 9.86
CA THR A 215 -16.36 10.40 8.83
C THR A 215 -15.97 11.33 7.69
N LEU A 216 -16.46 11.06 6.48
CA LEU A 216 -16.26 11.98 5.37
C LEU A 216 -16.90 13.34 5.67
N GLU A 217 -16.10 14.39 5.57
CA GLU A 217 -16.64 15.74 5.52
C GLU A 217 -17.01 16.11 4.08
N ALA A 218 -18.08 16.89 3.93
CA ALA A 218 -18.47 17.46 2.65
C ALA A 218 -17.45 18.53 2.22
N GLY A 219 -16.36 18.11 1.57
CA GLY A 219 -15.37 18.99 0.97
C GLY A 219 -15.56 19.12 -0.53
N THR A 220 -15.53 20.33 -1.06
CA THR A 220 -15.75 20.59 -2.51
C THR A 220 -14.59 20.16 -3.40
N ASN A 221 -13.41 19.90 -2.83
CA ASN A 221 -12.15 19.73 -3.58
C ASN A 221 -11.51 18.33 -3.43
N LYS A 222 -12.21 17.36 -2.83
CA LYS A 222 -11.69 16.00 -2.66
C LYS A 222 -12.28 15.05 -3.72
N PRO A 223 -11.51 14.06 -4.22
CA PRO A 223 -12.04 13.08 -5.16
C PRO A 223 -13.22 12.27 -4.62
N THR A 224 -13.30 12.10 -3.29
CA THR A 224 -14.38 11.39 -2.62
C THR A 224 -15.35 12.37 -1.99
N SER A 225 -16.64 12.28 -2.35
CA SER A 225 -17.70 13.12 -1.76
C SER A 225 -18.86 12.26 -1.25
N PRO A 226 -19.47 12.62 -0.10
CA PRO A 226 -20.65 11.94 0.41
C PRO A 226 -21.89 12.20 -0.45
N ALA A 227 -22.87 11.30 -0.40
CA ALA A 227 -24.18 11.51 -1.01
C ALA A 227 -24.95 12.64 -0.28
N GLU A 228 -25.68 13.47 -1.03
CA GLU A 228 -26.55 14.50 -0.44
C GLU A 228 -27.59 13.88 0.50
N GLY A 229 -27.77 14.50 1.67
CA GLY A 229 -28.77 14.08 2.66
C GLY A 229 -28.46 12.79 3.43
N LYS A 230 -27.28 12.18 3.25
CA LYS A 230 -26.87 10.97 3.99
C LYS A 230 -25.65 11.23 4.86
N SER A 231 -25.65 10.72 6.09
CA SER A 231 -24.44 10.65 6.91
C SER A 231 -23.48 9.61 6.30
N PRO A 232 -22.25 9.99 5.93
CA PRO A 232 -21.31 9.05 5.34
C PRO A 232 -20.87 7.99 6.35
N PRO A 233 -20.56 6.77 5.89
CA PRO A 233 -20.04 5.74 6.78
C PRO A 233 -18.67 6.12 7.33
N ARG A 234 -18.28 5.50 8.45
CA ARG A 234 -16.93 5.64 9.01
C ARG A 234 -15.87 5.34 7.95
N ILE A 235 -14.79 6.12 7.94
CA ILE A 235 -13.65 5.97 7.01
C ILE A 235 -13.10 4.53 7.07
N GLY A 236 -12.90 3.92 5.90
CA GLY A 236 -12.42 2.53 5.76
C GLY A 236 -10.94 2.34 6.08
N SER A 237 -10.14 3.40 5.97
CA SER A 237 -8.68 3.35 6.15
C SER A 237 -8.22 3.22 7.62
N ILE A 238 -9.12 3.41 8.60
CA ILE A 238 -8.78 3.41 10.04
C ILE A 238 -8.14 2.10 10.51
N GLY A 239 -8.58 0.96 9.95
CA GLY A 239 -8.00 -0.34 10.26
C GLY A 239 -6.52 -0.43 9.84
N HIS A 240 -6.17 0.14 8.69
CA HIS A 240 -4.80 0.22 8.21
C HIS A 240 -3.96 1.16 9.08
N LEU A 241 -4.48 2.35 9.41
CA LEU A 241 -3.79 3.29 10.32
C LEU A 241 -3.50 2.66 11.68
N THR A 242 -4.41 1.85 12.21
CA THR A 242 -4.23 1.13 13.47
C THR A 242 -3.05 0.15 13.39
N ARG A 243 -2.98 -0.66 12.33
CA ARG A 243 -1.87 -1.61 12.12
C ARG A 243 -0.53 -0.90 11.96
N ILE A 244 -0.50 0.18 11.18
CA ILE A 244 0.71 0.99 10.99
C ILE A 244 1.15 1.63 12.31
N SER A 245 0.20 2.14 13.11
CA SER A 245 0.50 2.75 14.41
C SER A 245 1.08 1.73 15.39
N ASN A 246 0.53 0.52 15.44
CA ASN A 246 1.12 -0.57 16.23
C ASN A 246 2.54 -0.91 15.76
N LYS A 247 2.79 -0.88 14.44
CA LYS A 247 4.13 -1.09 13.88
C LYS A 247 5.09 0.03 14.26
N LEU A 248 4.66 1.29 14.24
CA LEU A 248 5.45 2.44 14.69
C LEU A 248 5.90 2.28 16.15
N ILE A 249 4.99 1.85 17.04
CA ILE A 249 5.34 1.57 18.44
C ILE A 249 6.35 0.43 18.55
N GLN A 250 6.13 -0.67 17.80
CA GLN A 250 7.07 -1.79 17.78
C GLN A 250 8.48 -1.33 17.37
N LEU A 251 8.58 -0.55 16.30
CA LEU A 251 9.85 -0.07 15.77
C LEU A 251 10.47 1.03 16.65
N GLY A 252 9.67 1.87 17.30
CA GLY A 252 10.15 2.87 18.26
C GLY A 252 10.83 2.25 19.50
N ASN A 253 10.63 0.97 19.78
CA ASN A 253 11.35 0.27 20.85
C ASN A 253 12.76 -0.18 20.43
N THR A 254 13.05 -0.24 19.13
CA THR A 254 14.33 -0.75 18.60
C THR A 254 15.08 0.25 17.73
N ASN A 255 14.44 1.32 17.28
CA ASN A 255 15.00 2.35 16.41
C ASN A 255 14.88 3.73 17.09
N SER A 256 16.04 4.33 17.41
CA SER A 256 16.12 5.61 18.11
C SER A 256 15.55 6.79 17.32
N VAL A 257 15.65 6.78 15.98
CA VAL A 257 15.11 7.86 15.12
C VAL A 257 13.59 7.90 15.23
N ILE A 258 12.96 6.72 15.14
CA ILE A 258 11.50 6.59 15.31
C ILE A 258 11.12 6.95 16.75
N GLN A 259 11.85 6.44 17.73
CA GLN A 259 11.57 6.70 19.15
C GLN A 259 11.57 8.20 19.47
N GLU A 260 12.64 8.91 19.09
CA GLU A 260 12.82 10.34 19.33
C GLU A 260 11.71 11.15 18.65
N HIS A 261 11.38 10.81 17.41
CA HIS A 261 10.31 11.48 16.67
C HIS A 261 8.95 11.31 17.36
N LEU A 262 8.60 10.09 17.78
CA LEU A 262 7.33 9.83 18.47
C LEU A 262 7.25 10.53 19.84
N GLN A 263 8.35 10.58 20.58
CA GLN A 263 8.43 11.30 21.86
C GLN A 263 8.32 12.82 21.70
N GLY A 264 8.78 13.35 20.56
CA GLY A 264 8.67 14.77 20.22
C GLY A 264 7.24 15.24 19.94
N ILE A 265 6.28 14.34 19.72
CA ILE A 265 4.89 14.67 19.39
C ILE A 265 4.01 14.45 20.63
N SER A 266 3.64 15.53 21.32
CA SER A 266 2.85 15.46 22.55
C SER A 266 1.50 14.76 22.35
N GLU A 267 0.86 15.04 21.21
CA GLU A 267 -0.43 14.50 20.81
C GLU A 267 -0.37 13.01 20.49
N TRP A 268 0.80 12.48 20.12
CA TRP A 268 0.97 11.06 19.85
C TRP A 268 0.81 10.24 21.13
N THR A 269 1.37 10.72 22.24
CA THR A 269 1.27 10.03 23.54
C THR A 269 -0.17 9.99 24.03
N ASP A 270 -0.88 11.11 23.94
CA ASP A 270 -2.30 11.19 24.30
C ASP A 270 -3.15 10.25 23.42
N TRP A 271 -2.96 10.31 22.10
CA TRP A 271 -3.66 9.47 21.15
C TRP A 271 -3.39 7.98 21.37
N TYR A 272 -2.14 7.60 21.64
CA TYR A 272 -1.76 6.23 21.94
C TYR A 272 -2.53 5.69 23.16
N MET A 273 -2.51 6.45 24.27
CA MET A 273 -3.13 6.03 25.53
C MET A 273 -4.65 5.97 25.43
N ASN A 274 -5.28 6.97 24.81
CA ASN A 274 -6.73 7.14 24.82
C ASN A 274 -7.44 6.46 23.64
N VAL A 275 -6.74 6.24 22.52
CA VAL A 275 -7.34 5.69 21.29
C VAL A 275 -6.75 4.34 20.94
N LEU A 276 -5.45 4.26 20.68
CA LEU A 276 -4.84 3.04 20.14
C LEU A 276 -4.88 1.89 21.16
N SER A 277 -4.53 2.16 22.41
CA SER A 277 -4.56 1.16 23.49
C SER A 277 -5.95 0.56 23.69
N ASN A 278 -6.98 1.41 23.76
CA ASN A 278 -8.37 0.99 23.88
C ASN A 278 -8.82 0.14 22.67
N ARG A 279 -8.44 0.56 21.45
CA ARG A 279 -8.74 -0.20 20.22
C ARG A 279 -8.08 -1.57 20.21
N ASN A 280 -6.83 -1.66 20.65
CA ASN A 280 -6.09 -2.92 20.76
C ASN A 280 -6.71 -3.85 21.81
N ALA A 281 -7.16 -3.31 22.95
CA ALA A 281 -7.84 -4.09 23.99
C ALA A 281 -9.14 -4.72 23.45
N VAL A 282 -9.95 -3.96 22.71
CA VAL A 282 -11.15 -4.49 22.05
C VAL A 282 -10.81 -5.53 20.99
N GLY A 283 -9.70 -5.38 20.26
CA GLY A 283 -9.24 -6.36 19.26
C GLY A 283 -8.61 -7.62 19.85
N ASN A 284 -8.32 -7.65 21.15
CA ASN A 284 -7.63 -8.76 21.79
C ASN A 284 -8.59 -9.90 22.13
N VAL A 285 -8.67 -10.89 21.25
CA VAL A 285 -9.55 -12.07 21.38
C VAL A 285 -9.31 -12.83 22.70
N SER A 286 -8.09 -12.84 23.24
CA SER A 286 -7.79 -13.50 24.52
C SER A 286 -8.45 -12.85 25.74
N GLN A 287 -8.89 -11.59 25.59
CA GLN A 287 -9.61 -10.84 26.62
C GLN A 287 -11.12 -10.79 26.37
N TRP A 288 -11.62 -11.43 25.31
CA TRP A 288 -13.04 -11.48 25.05
C TRP A 288 -13.71 -12.42 26.04
N ALA A 289 -14.74 -11.92 26.71
CA ALA A 289 -15.52 -12.69 27.68
C ALA A 289 -16.38 -13.83 27.06
N CYS A 290 -16.24 -14.12 25.76
CA CYS A 290 -17.01 -15.16 25.10
C CYS A 290 -16.29 -16.51 25.15
N GLY A 291 -16.79 -17.42 25.99
CA GLY A 291 -16.69 -18.87 25.73
C GLY A 291 -16.24 -19.78 26.87
N TYR A 292 -15.72 -19.29 27.99
CA TYR A 292 -15.48 -20.13 29.16
C TYR A 292 -16.74 -20.17 30.05
N VAL A 293 -17.70 -21.03 29.67
CA VAL A 293 -18.50 -21.68 30.70
C VAL A 293 -17.54 -22.63 31.39
N VAL A 294 -17.05 -22.22 32.55
CA VAL A 294 -16.35 -23.12 33.46
C VAL A 294 -17.37 -24.20 33.82
N PHE A 295 -17.19 -25.42 33.30
CA PHE A 295 -17.86 -26.61 33.85
C PHE A 295 -17.28 -26.87 35.25
N LEU A 296 -17.68 -26.07 36.22
CA LEU A 296 -17.57 -26.34 37.64
C LEU A 296 -18.98 -26.16 38.21
N ASP A 297 -19.46 -27.21 38.86
CA ASP A 297 -20.71 -27.32 39.62
C ASP A 297 -22.01 -27.71 38.88
N LEU A 298 -21.97 -28.84 38.15
CA LEU A 298 -23.15 -29.70 38.00
C LEU A 298 -22.93 -31.04 38.71
N HIS A 299 -22.88 -31.04 40.05
CA HIS A 299 -22.97 -32.27 40.86
C HIS A 299 -23.81 -32.12 42.14
N VAL A 300 -24.64 -31.09 42.24
CA VAL A 300 -25.63 -31.00 43.33
C VAL A 300 -26.92 -30.45 42.76
N PHE A 301 -27.73 -31.31 42.14
CA PHE A 301 -29.20 -31.23 42.07
C PHE A 301 -29.65 -32.32 41.09
N LEU A 302 -30.00 -33.50 41.61
CA LEU A 302 -31.01 -34.44 41.10
C LEU A 302 -30.87 -35.79 41.83
N PHE A 303 -31.41 -35.88 43.04
CA PHE A 303 -31.99 -37.11 43.60
C PHE A 303 -33.00 -36.72 44.68
N HIS A 304 -34.21 -36.36 44.26
CA HIS A 304 -35.46 -36.56 44.99
C HIS A 304 -36.52 -36.87 43.94
N GLY A 305 -36.94 -38.13 43.91
CA GLY A 305 -37.83 -38.75 42.94
C GLY A 305 -37.68 -40.25 43.01
#